data_AF-A0A511WSL2-F1
#
_entry.id   AF-A0A511WSL2-F1
#
_cell.length_a   1.000
_cell.length_b   1.000
_cell.length_c   1.000
_cell.angle_alpha   90.00
_cell.angle_beta   90.00
_cell.angle_gamma   90.00
#
_symmetry.space_group_name_H-M   'P 1'
#
loop_
_entity.id
_entity.type
_entity.pdbx_description
1 polymer ?
#
loop_
_entity_poly.entity_id
_entity_poly.type
_entity_poly.pdbx_seq_one_letter_code
_entity_poly.pdbx_strand_id
1 'polypeptide(L)'
;MEWYEDILGLRVLKDYGKTVVLEHDGGIHVCLIEKPPHIELPDNLKGTHPVFSISPGNIEDCKTALLDRGVVVLEGGSKGHFKFRDLDGNLLEAYLPGLYEEDRFKPYR
;
A
#
# COMPACT_ATOMS: atom_id res chain seq x y z
N MET A 1 6.74 -0.20 11.68
CA MET A 1 6.23 1.19 11.62
C MET A 1 7.05 1.99 10.61
N GLU A 2 8.36 2.11 10.79
CA GLU A 2 9.26 2.84 9.86
C GLU A 2 9.04 2.50 8.38
N TRP A 3 8.84 1.22 8.03
CA TRP A 3 8.53 0.82 6.65
C TRP A 3 7.31 1.54 6.07
N TYR A 4 6.24 1.72 6.84
CA TYR A 4 5.03 2.41 6.37
C TYR A 4 5.26 3.91 6.19
N GLU A 5 6.10 4.52 7.03
CA GLU A 5 6.47 5.92 6.87
C GLU A 5 7.37 6.10 5.64
N ASP A 6 8.40 5.29 5.53
CA ASP A 6 9.37 5.37 4.46
C ASP A 6 8.75 5.03 3.11
N ILE A 7 8.05 3.90 3.01
CA ILE A 7 7.60 3.32 1.73
C ILE A 7 6.30 3.96 1.26
N LEU A 8 5.36 4.19 2.17
CA LEU A 8 4.03 4.70 1.85
C LEU A 8 3.85 6.18 2.20
N GLY A 9 4.87 6.83 2.78
CA GLY A 9 4.80 8.24 3.14
C GLY A 9 3.82 8.53 4.27
N LEU A 10 3.45 7.50 5.07
CA LEU A 10 2.56 7.72 6.21
C LEU A 10 3.31 8.45 7.32
N ARG A 11 2.58 9.15 8.19
CA ARG A 11 3.13 9.76 9.40
C ARG A 11 2.51 9.14 10.64
N VAL A 12 3.31 8.94 11.69
CA VAL A 12 2.77 8.56 13.00
C VAL A 12 1.93 9.68 13.58
N LEU A 13 0.64 9.40 13.81
CA LEU A 13 -0.28 10.30 14.51
C LEU A 13 -0.25 10.04 16.01
N LYS A 14 -0.31 8.76 16.42
CA LYS A 14 -0.30 8.33 17.83
C LYS A 14 0.42 7.00 17.99
N ASP A 15 1.20 6.89 19.05
CA ASP A 15 1.87 5.65 19.46
C ASP A 15 1.41 5.25 20.87
N TYR A 16 0.86 4.05 20.98
CA TYR A 16 0.38 3.43 22.21
C TYR A 16 1.24 2.22 22.62
N GLY A 17 2.48 2.13 22.15
CA GLY A 17 3.44 1.07 22.40
C GLY A 17 3.24 -0.14 21.49
N LYS A 18 2.16 -0.90 21.70
CA LYS A 18 1.81 -2.06 20.87
C LYS A 18 0.88 -1.75 19.71
N THR A 19 0.41 -0.51 19.66
CA THR A 19 -0.52 -0.05 18.64
C THR A 19 -0.06 1.32 18.17
N VAL A 20 0.12 1.48 16.87
CA VAL A 20 0.47 2.76 16.26
C VAL A 20 -0.60 3.15 15.25
N VAL A 21 -1.04 4.40 15.31
CA VAL A 21 -1.98 4.99 14.35
C VAL A 21 -1.20 5.91 13.42
N LEU A 22 -1.31 5.64 12.12
CA LEU A 22 -0.65 6.32 11.03
C LEU A 22 -1.69 7.01 10.13
N GLU A 23 -1.28 8.03 9.39
CA GLU A 23 -2.11 8.66 8.37
C GLU A 23 -1.28 9.26 7.23
N HIS A 24 -1.93 9.63 6.14
CA HIS A 24 -1.33 10.47 5.09
C HIS A 24 -2.16 11.75 4.95
N ASP A 25 -1.59 12.90 5.32
CA ASP A 25 -2.17 14.25 5.14
C ASP A 25 -3.68 14.39 5.46
N GLY A 26 -4.10 13.93 6.65
CA GLY A 26 -5.50 14.00 7.08
C GLY A 26 -6.45 13.00 6.39
N GLY A 27 -5.87 11.99 5.73
CA GLY A 27 -6.59 10.88 5.13
C GLY A 27 -7.08 9.84 6.14
N ILE A 28 -7.41 8.65 5.61
CA ILE A 28 -7.90 7.53 6.43
C ILE A 28 -6.78 7.02 7.33
N HIS A 29 -7.09 6.78 8.59
CA HIS A 29 -6.13 6.23 9.54
C HIS A 29 -5.80 4.76 9.24
N VAL A 30 -4.52 4.42 9.31
CA VAL A 30 -4.00 3.05 9.29
C VAL A 30 -3.55 2.68 10.70
N CYS A 31 -4.04 1.57 11.23
CA CYS A 31 -3.69 1.11 12.57
C CYS A 31 -2.78 -0.13 12.45
N LEU A 32 -1.56 -0.04 12.97
CA LEU A 32 -0.66 -1.18 13.11
C LEU A 32 -0.76 -1.70 14.54
N ILE A 33 -1.00 -2.99 14.71
CA ILE A 33 -1.11 -3.65 16.01
C ILE A 33 -0.06 -4.76 16.04
N GLU A 34 0.79 -4.72 17.07
CA GLU A 34 1.81 -5.74 17.28
C GLU A 34 1.14 -7.11 17.48
N LYS A 35 1.53 -8.06 16.66
CA LYS A 35 1.03 -9.43 16.72
C LYS A 35 1.89 -10.27 17.68
N PRO A 36 1.29 -11.11 18.53
CA PRO A 36 2.02 -12.16 19.23
C PRO A 36 2.74 -13.12 18.25
N PRO A 37 3.95 -13.60 18.57
CA PRO A 37 4.79 -14.36 17.63
C PRO A 37 4.20 -15.68 17.12
N HIS A 38 3.22 -16.25 17.83
CA HIS A 38 2.65 -17.58 17.57
C HIS A 38 1.32 -17.57 16.79
N ILE A 39 0.82 -16.41 16.37
CA ILE A 39 -0.43 -16.32 15.60
C ILE A 39 -0.11 -16.27 14.10
N GLU A 40 -0.49 -17.26 13.31
CA GLU A 40 -0.41 -17.14 11.86
C GLU A 40 -1.52 -16.22 11.35
N LEU A 41 -1.19 -15.28 10.47
CA LEU A 41 -2.19 -14.48 9.76
C LEU A 41 -2.61 -15.20 8.49
N PRO A 42 -3.88 -15.09 8.08
CA PRO A 42 -4.32 -15.61 6.80
C PRO A 42 -3.53 -14.94 5.67
N ASP A 43 -3.02 -15.73 4.73
CA ASP A 43 -2.46 -15.21 3.48
C ASP A 43 -3.64 -14.68 2.64
N ASN A 44 -3.87 -13.37 2.71
CA ASN A 44 -5.03 -12.69 2.11
C ASN A 44 -5.00 -12.64 0.57
N LEU A 45 -4.28 -13.57 -0.10
CA LEU A 45 -4.20 -13.68 -1.56
C LEU A 45 -5.57 -13.75 -2.25
N LYS A 46 -6.56 -14.36 -1.59
CA LYS A 46 -7.96 -14.45 -2.06
C LYS A 46 -8.94 -13.63 -1.21
N GLY A 47 -8.41 -12.83 -0.28
CA GLY A 47 -9.18 -12.08 0.72
C GLY A 47 -9.29 -10.59 0.40
N THR A 48 -9.84 -9.84 1.36
CA THR A 48 -9.89 -8.37 1.32
C THR A 48 -8.56 -7.79 1.75
N HIS A 49 -8.10 -6.76 1.06
CA HIS A 49 -6.88 -6.02 1.38
C HIS A 49 -7.11 -4.50 1.31
N PRO A 50 -6.32 -3.70 2.04
CA PRO A 50 -6.34 -2.24 1.91
C PRO A 50 -5.85 -1.79 0.54
N VAL A 51 -6.48 -0.73 0.02
CA VAL A 51 -6.12 -0.08 -1.25
C VAL A 51 -5.66 1.34 -0.97
N PHE A 52 -4.50 1.72 -1.51
CA PHE A 52 -3.92 3.04 -1.40
C PHE A 52 -3.99 3.76 -2.76
N SER A 53 -4.33 5.05 -2.73
CA SER A 53 -4.46 5.82 -3.94
C SER A 53 -3.11 6.26 -4.51
N ILE A 54 -2.91 6.06 -5.81
CA ILE A 54 -1.80 6.63 -6.57
C ILE A 54 -2.24 8.01 -7.06
N SER A 55 -1.39 9.03 -6.88
CA SER A 55 -1.65 10.33 -7.49
C SER A 55 -1.44 10.25 -9.02
N PRO A 56 -2.23 10.96 -9.84
CA PRO A 56 -2.03 10.98 -11.29
C PRO A 56 -0.61 11.36 -11.73
N GLY A 57 0.08 12.22 -10.97
CA GLY A 57 1.44 12.66 -11.27
C GLY A 57 2.52 11.60 -11.02
N ASN A 58 2.20 10.54 -10.26
CA ASN A 58 3.16 9.52 -9.86
C ASN A 58 2.96 8.18 -10.60
N ILE A 59 2.03 8.08 -11.54
CA ILE A 59 1.66 6.79 -12.15
C ILE A 59 2.82 6.11 -12.88
N GLU A 60 3.70 6.87 -13.51
CA GLU A 60 4.82 6.31 -14.28
C GLU A 60 5.87 5.64 -13.40
N ASP A 61 6.09 6.22 -12.21
CA ASP A 61 7.25 5.92 -11.38
C ASP A 61 6.88 5.14 -10.11
N CYS A 62 5.63 5.20 -9.65
CA CYS A 62 5.22 4.61 -8.37
C CYS A 62 5.57 3.12 -8.25
N LYS A 63 5.20 2.31 -9.25
CA LYS A 63 5.49 0.86 -9.25
C LYS A 63 6.99 0.58 -9.26
N THR A 64 7.75 1.29 -10.08
CA THR A 64 9.20 1.14 -10.21
C THR A 64 9.90 1.57 -8.92
N ALA A 65 9.51 2.71 -8.33
CA ALA A 65 10.08 3.20 -7.09
C ALA A 65 9.88 2.23 -5.92
N LEU A 66 8.75 1.51 -5.87
CA LEU A 66 8.53 0.46 -4.87
C LEU A 66 9.47 -0.74 -5.12
N LEU A 67 9.58 -1.20 -6.37
CA LEU A 67 10.50 -2.30 -6.74
C LEU A 67 11.96 -1.96 -6.41
N ASP A 68 12.42 -0.76 -6.75
CA ASP A 68 13.79 -0.29 -6.50
C ASP A 68 14.12 -0.22 -5.00
N ARG A 69 13.09 -0.05 -4.16
CA ARG A 69 13.19 -0.06 -2.70
C ARG A 69 13.03 -1.46 -2.08
N GLY A 70 13.01 -2.50 -2.91
CA GLY A 70 12.93 -3.89 -2.48
C GLY A 70 11.54 -4.34 -2.07
N VAL A 71 10.49 -3.59 -2.41
CA VAL A 71 9.10 -3.99 -2.14
C VAL A 71 8.71 -5.12 -3.10
N VAL A 72 8.10 -6.18 -2.56
CA VAL A 72 7.62 -7.30 -3.36
C VAL A 72 6.32 -6.90 -4.05
N VAL A 73 6.40 -6.59 -5.34
CA VAL A 73 5.23 -6.37 -6.21
C VAL A 73 4.85 -7.70 -6.87
N LEU A 74 3.57 -8.06 -6.79
CA LEU A 74 3.06 -9.30 -7.35
C LEU A 74 2.98 -9.24 -8.88
N GLU A 75 3.14 -10.40 -9.53
CA GLU A 75 2.98 -10.51 -10.98
C GLU A 75 1.56 -10.10 -11.41
N GLY A 76 1.48 -9.43 -12.56
CA GLY A 76 0.24 -8.86 -13.09
C GLY A 76 0.02 -7.40 -12.67
N GLY A 77 -1.19 -6.93 -12.97
CA GLY A 77 -1.57 -5.53 -12.83
C GLY A 77 -0.84 -4.59 -13.81
N SER A 78 -1.24 -3.33 -13.77
CA SER A 78 -0.69 -2.25 -14.60
C SER A 78 0.16 -1.30 -13.76
N LYS A 79 0.58 -0.17 -14.34
CA LYS A 79 1.19 0.94 -13.59
C LYS A 79 0.17 1.71 -12.74
N GLY A 80 -1.08 1.77 -13.20
CA GLY A 80 -2.17 2.45 -12.48
C GLY A 80 -2.88 1.57 -11.46
N HIS A 81 -2.64 0.26 -11.46
CA HIS A 81 -3.32 -0.68 -10.57
C HIS A 81 -2.49 -1.95 -10.38
N PHE A 82 -1.90 -2.13 -9.19
CA PHE A 82 -1.06 -3.29 -8.88
C PHE A 82 -1.07 -3.65 -7.40
N LYS A 83 -0.73 -4.92 -7.11
CA LYS A 83 -0.66 -5.46 -5.75
C LYS A 83 0.78 -5.64 -5.29
N PHE A 84 1.02 -5.45 -4.00
CA PHE A 84 2.34 -5.58 -3.38
C PHE A 84 2.22 -6.09 -1.94
N ARG A 85 3.35 -6.42 -1.32
CA ARG A 85 3.41 -6.88 0.08
C ARG A 85 4.20 -5.93 0.97
N ASP A 86 3.75 -5.80 2.21
CA ASP A 86 4.54 -5.17 3.28
C ASP A 86 5.57 -6.14 3.90
N LEU A 87 6.27 -5.72 4.95
CA LEU A 87 7.28 -6.54 5.64
C LEU A 87 6.73 -7.80 6.30
N ASP A 88 5.48 -7.78 6.74
CA ASP A 88 4.81 -8.93 7.36
C ASP A 88 4.15 -9.83 6.29
N GLY A 89 4.30 -9.48 5.01
CA GLY A 89 3.68 -10.18 3.90
C GLY A 89 2.20 -9.85 3.70
N ASN A 90 1.65 -8.83 4.37
CA ASN A 90 0.27 -8.41 4.15
C ASN A 90 0.09 -7.96 2.70
N LEU A 91 -1.00 -8.43 2.08
CA LEU A 91 -1.37 -7.98 0.75
C LEU A 91 -1.90 -6.54 0.83
N LEU A 92 -1.35 -5.67 -0.02
CA LEU A 92 -1.78 -4.29 -0.22
C LEU A 92 -1.96 -4.05 -1.72
N GLU A 93 -2.73 -3.02 -2.07
CA GLU A 93 -2.94 -2.64 -3.47
C GLU A 93 -2.78 -1.13 -3.65
N ALA A 94 -2.20 -0.76 -4.78
CA ALA A 94 -2.10 0.61 -5.25
C ALA A 94 -3.07 0.78 -6.43
N TYR A 95 -3.88 1.83 -6.38
CA TYR A 95 -4.91 2.11 -7.39
C TYR A 95 -4.92 3.60 -7.74
N LEU A 96 -4.90 3.93 -9.03
CA LEU A 96 -5.12 5.29 -9.51
C LEU A 96 -6.64 5.57 -9.55
N PRO A 97 -7.15 6.51 -8.74
CA PRO A 97 -8.55 6.93 -8.85
C PRO A 97 -8.85 7.51 -10.23
N GLY A 98 -9.96 7.12 -10.85
CA GLY A 98 -10.32 7.55 -12.21
C GLY A 98 -9.70 6.69 -13.31
N LEU A 99 -8.93 5.63 -12.96
CA LEU A 99 -8.23 4.79 -13.94
C LEU A 99 -9.17 4.25 -15.01
N TYR A 100 -10.37 3.79 -14.64
CA TYR A 100 -11.33 3.16 -15.55
C TYR A 100 -12.31 4.17 -16.16
N GLU A 101 -12.42 5.35 -15.57
CA GLU A 101 -13.35 6.42 -15.93
C GLU A 101 -12.76 7.40 -16.93
N GLU A 102 -11.47 7.75 -16.81
CA GLU A 102 -10.86 8.81 -17.61
C GLU A 102 -10.07 8.25 -18.81
N ASP A 103 -10.33 8.80 -20.00
CA ASP A 103 -9.71 8.37 -21.25
C ASP A 103 -8.18 8.53 -21.27
N ARG A 104 -7.66 9.57 -20.61
CA ARG A 104 -6.21 9.81 -20.51
C ARG A 104 -5.47 8.69 -19.78
N PHE A 105 -6.16 7.85 -19.00
CA PHE A 105 -5.55 6.75 -18.27
C PHE A 105 -5.73 5.38 -18.90
N LYS A 106 -6.37 5.29 -20.09
CA LYS A 106 -6.50 4.04 -20.85
C LYS A 106 -5.19 3.24 -21.02
N PRO A 107 -4.01 3.86 -21.23
CA PRO A 107 -2.74 3.12 -21.35
C PRO A 107 -2.29 2.41 -20.07
N TYR A 108 -2.86 2.75 -18.91
CA TYR A 108 -2.45 2.23 -17.61
C TYR A 108 -3.46 1.26 -16.99
N ARG A 109 -4.41 0.74 -17.77
CA ARG A 109 -5.40 -0.24 -17.30
C ARG A 109 -4.89 -1.66 -17.44
#